data_AF-E7QT72-F1
#
_entry.id   AF-E7QT72-F1
#
_cell.length_a   1.000
_cell.length_b   1.000
_cell.length_c   1.000
_cell.angle_alpha   90.00
_cell.angle_beta   90.00
_cell.angle_gamma   90.00
#
_symmetry.space_group_name_H-M   'P 1'
#
loop_
_entity.id
_entity.type
_entity.pdbx_description
1 polymer ?
#
loop_
_entity_poly.entity_id
_entity_poly.type
_entity_poly.pdbx_seq_one_letter_code
_entity_poly.pdbx_strand_id
1 'polypeptide(L)'
;MERYDALYRLYDEFDAKTLRAYQDFVDVFPPVDSRVALEHWQSASDELERRKDEIRDGFDAGETYADVAAHATRDQAFTALDLYSKYGRSVNALVLDVDETLRSAGGTDNEIPREVLNLLTEFHEKGVPIVVCTGQTLENVKGFTIQGLGNEIVHSGTVSIVYEAGTGVFTPGHGAETKRLLFEDLDDDIRDVFDTVRSQVLSSAPEELRRGTHLQGNEFNITMKPNFETGSAKAVEVIDDALVYQLDLLGETVVEDGSEWARTYYAHSDPEIRGVLEAQGGMPDADVEAIPEDVRDTFDRIDVAYYEGDAAEIGSRELNKVVGVEAALDVLGVDDPFTLVMGDSKSDLRVMQWVDENDCGIGAAPEHASRDVLDHVVRTDELIFDRGKAGDVLRTVYALNRLGRLG
;
A
#
# COMPACT_ATOMS: atom_id res chain seq x y z
N MET A 1 15.83 9.31 -31.01
CA MET A 1 15.13 9.05 -32.29
C MET A 1 15.11 7.55 -32.58
N GLU A 2 16.23 6.83 -32.43
CA GLU A 2 16.31 5.38 -32.67
C GLU A 2 15.33 4.51 -31.86
N ARG A 3 15.06 4.81 -30.57
CA ARG A 3 14.21 3.94 -29.74
C ARG A 3 12.73 3.96 -30.10
N TYR A 4 12.17 5.12 -30.44
CA TYR A 4 10.76 5.22 -30.88
C TYR A 4 10.58 4.47 -32.20
N ASP A 5 11.48 4.69 -33.16
CA ASP A 5 11.44 4.00 -34.46
C ASP A 5 11.56 2.49 -34.29
N ALA A 6 12.40 2.02 -33.36
CA ALA A 6 12.51 0.61 -33.02
C ALA A 6 11.22 0.04 -32.41
N LEU A 7 10.53 0.78 -31.52
CA LEU A 7 9.24 0.34 -30.97
C LEU A 7 8.13 0.31 -32.04
N TYR A 8 8.08 1.30 -32.94
CA TYR A 8 7.15 1.25 -34.08
C TYR A 8 7.41 0.00 -34.92
N ARG A 9 8.67 -0.23 -35.30
CA ARG A 9 9.06 -1.42 -36.06
C ARG A 9 8.71 -2.71 -35.33
N LEU A 10 8.95 -2.79 -34.01
CA LEU A 10 8.66 -3.98 -33.19
C LEU A 10 7.18 -4.36 -33.25
N TYR A 11 6.29 -3.40 -32.99
CA TYR A 11 4.85 -3.67 -32.93
C TYR A 11 4.16 -3.69 -34.31
N ASP A 12 4.79 -3.16 -35.36
CA ASP A 12 4.27 -3.19 -36.73
C ASP A 12 4.73 -4.44 -37.51
N GLU A 13 5.97 -4.90 -37.31
CA GLU A 13 6.53 -6.06 -38.05
C GLU A 13 6.29 -7.40 -37.36
N PHE A 14 6.18 -7.42 -36.02
CA PHE A 14 6.07 -8.66 -35.24
C PHE A 14 4.70 -8.79 -34.57
N ASP A 15 4.19 -10.02 -34.50
CA ASP A 15 2.92 -10.33 -33.81
C ASP A 15 3.12 -10.41 -32.29
N ALA A 16 3.37 -9.24 -31.69
CA ALA A 16 3.58 -9.08 -30.24
C ALA A 16 2.33 -9.45 -29.42
N LYS A 17 1.13 -9.35 -30.02
CA LYS A 17 -0.12 -9.74 -29.35
C LYS A 17 -0.15 -11.24 -29.07
N THR A 18 0.16 -12.05 -30.09
CA THR A 18 0.22 -13.52 -29.92
C THR A 18 1.41 -13.92 -29.05
N LEU A 19 2.57 -13.27 -29.21
CA LEU A 19 3.73 -13.48 -28.34
C LEU A 19 3.38 -13.30 -26.86
N ARG A 20 2.75 -12.18 -26.50
CA ARG A 20 2.31 -11.93 -25.12
C ARG A 20 1.29 -12.95 -24.63
N ALA A 21 0.34 -13.36 -25.46
CA ALA A 21 -0.62 -14.39 -25.08
C ALA A 21 0.05 -15.74 -24.74
N TYR A 22 1.15 -16.08 -25.43
CA TYR A 22 1.97 -17.24 -25.07
C TYR A 22 2.76 -17.01 -23.77
N GLN A 23 3.35 -15.82 -23.59
CA GLN A 23 4.04 -15.43 -22.36
C GLN A 23 3.10 -15.58 -21.14
N ASP A 24 1.95 -14.92 -21.19
CA ASP A 24 0.93 -14.96 -20.13
C ASP A 24 0.49 -16.41 -19.81
N PHE A 25 0.33 -17.24 -20.85
CA PHE A 25 -0.03 -18.64 -20.67
C PHE A 25 1.08 -19.42 -19.97
N VAL A 26 2.33 -19.26 -20.40
CA VAL A 26 3.50 -19.99 -19.85
C VAL A 26 3.73 -19.60 -18.38
N ASP A 27 3.61 -18.32 -18.07
CA ASP A 27 3.88 -17.76 -16.74
C ASP A 27 2.82 -18.15 -15.70
N VAL A 28 1.55 -18.13 -16.09
CA VAL A 28 0.43 -18.41 -15.17
C VAL A 28 0.10 -19.91 -15.11
N PHE A 29 0.76 -20.74 -15.93
CA PHE A 29 0.46 -22.16 -16.00
C PHE A 29 0.78 -22.86 -14.67
N PRO A 30 -0.23 -23.43 -14.00
CA PRO A 30 0.00 -24.08 -12.72
C PRO A 30 0.80 -25.37 -12.89
N PRO A 31 1.60 -25.78 -11.88
CA PRO A 31 2.18 -27.10 -11.85
C PRO A 31 1.06 -28.16 -11.82
N VAL A 32 0.99 -28.98 -12.87
CA VAL A 32 -0.04 -30.02 -13.02
C VAL A 32 0.59 -31.35 -13.44
N ASP A 33 0.12 -32.45 -12.86
CA ASP A 33 0.57 -33.82 -13.18
C ASP A 33 -0.06 -34.40 -14.46
N SER A 34 -0.86 -33.59 -15.17
CA SER A 34 -1.52 -33.99 -16.41
C SER A 34 -0.54 -33.94 -17.58
N ARG A 35 -0.22 -35.11 -18.14
CA ARG A 35 0.66 -35.22 -19.32
C ARG A 35 0.19 -34.36 -20.50
N VAL A 36 -1.11 -34.35 -20.76
CA VAL A 36 -1.69 -33.54 -21.85
C VAL A 36 -1.49 -32.06 -21.59
N ALA A 37 -1.67 -31.63 -20.34
CA ALA A 37 -1.48 -30.24 -19.96
C ALA A 37 0.01 -29.83 -20.07
N LEU A 38 0.93 -30.72 -19.67
CA LEU A 38 2.38 -30.52 -19.83
C LEU A 38 2.80 -30.46 -21.32
N GLU A 39 2.24 -31.30 -22.17
CA GLU A 39 2.49 -31.27 -23.62
C GLU A 39 2.00 -29.95 -24.25
N HIS A 40 0.83 -29.44 -23.84
CA HIS A 40 0.34 -28.14 -24.26
C HIS A 40 1.23 -26.99 -23.79
N TRP A 41 1.71 -27.05 -22.54
CA TRP A 41 2.64 -26.06 -22.00
C TRP A 41 3.99 -26.07 -22.72
N GLN A 42 4.56 -27.25 -23.00
CA GLN A 42 5.80 -27.38 -23.77
C GLN A 42 5.65 -26.79 -25.17
N SER A 43 4.56 -27.11 -25.87
CA SER A 43 4.27 -26.55 -27.20
C SER A 43 4.13 -25.03 -27.18
N ALA A 44 3.46 -24.48 -26.16
CA ALA A 44 3.35 -23.04 -25.96
C ALA A 44 4.71 -22.39 -25.66
N SER A 45 5.54 -23.02 -24.83
CA SER A 45 6.89 -22.56 -24.50
C SER A 45 7.82 -22.58 -25.72
N ASP A 46 7.76 -23.61 -26.56
CA ASP A 46 8.56 -23.70 -27.78
C ASP A 46 8.17 -22.62 -28.79
N GLU A 47 6.86 -22.36 -28.94
CA GLU A 47 6.37 -21.31 -29.83
C GLU A 47 6.66 -19.89 -29.30
N LEU A 48 6.61 -19.70 -27.99
CA LEU A 48 7.05 -18.46 -27.33
C LEU A 48 8.51 -18.17 -27.66
N GLU A 49 9.39 -19.15 -27.45
CA GLU A 49 10.83 -19.00 -27.67
C GLU A 49 11.14 -18.73 -29.14
N ARG A 50 10.51 -19.48 -30.06
CA ARG A 50 10.66 -19.27 -31.51
C ARG A 50 10.30 -17.84 -31.93
N ARG A 51 9.26 -17.24 -31.35
CA ARG A 51 8.85 -15.86 -31.64
C ARG A 51 9.77 -14.84 -30.99
N LYS A 52 10.30 -15.11 -29.80
CA LYS A 52 11.34 -14.27 -29.18
C LYS A 52 12.59 -14.27 -30.05
N ASP A 53 13.01 -15.41 -30.58
CA ASP A 53 14.16 -15.54 -31.48
C ASP A 53 14.01 -14.71 -32.76
N GLU A 54 12.83 -14.71 -33.38
CA GLU A 54 12.55 -13.86 -34.55
C GLU A 54 12.77 -12.37 -34.24
N ILE A 55 12.36 -11.90 -33.07
CA ILE A 55 12.60 -10.52 -32.62
C ILE A 55 14.08 -10.31 -32.31
N ARG A 56 14.73 -11.27 -31.64
CA ARG A 56 16.15 -11.18 -31.29
C ARG A 56 17.03 -11.00 -32.53
N ASP A 57 16.73 -11.73 -33.61
CA ASP A 57 17.44 -11.63 -34.88
C ASP A 57 17.14 -10.32 -35.63
N GLY A 58 16.02 -9.66 -35.31
CA GLY A 58 15.55 -8.44 -35.98
C GLY A 58 16.16 -7.13 -35.48
N PHE A 59 16.76 -7.12 -34.28
CA PHE A 59 17.25 -5.91 -33.60
C PHE A 59 18.63 -6.10 -32.96
N ASP A 60 19.47 -5.06 -32.97
CA ASP A 60 20.79 -5.10 -32.30
C ASP A 60 20.66 -5.34 -30.78
N ALA A 61 19.63 -4.78 -30.14
CA ALA A 61 19.27 -5.03 -28.75
C ALA A 61 18.12 -6.04 -28.63
N GLY A 62 18.18 -7.10 -29.44
CA GLY A 62 17.14 -8.10 -29.62
C GLY A 62 16.51 -8.65 -28.35
N GLU A 63 17.32 -9.01 -27.36
CA GLU A 63 16.84 -9.55 -26.07
C GLU A 63 15.91 -8.57 -25.33
N THR A 64 16.23 -7.28 -25.38
CA THR A 64 15.41 -6.25 -24.72
C THR A 64 14.08 -6.07 -25.42
N TYR A 65 14.07 -6.04 -26.76
CA TYR A 65 12.84 -5.87 -27.51
C TYR A 65 11.96 -7.13 -27.48
N ALA A 66 12.55 -8.33 -27.46
CA ALA A 66 11.82 -9.57 -27.27
C ALA A 66 11.11 -9.60 -25.91
N ASP A 67 11.81 -9.20 -24.84
CA ASP A 67 11.22 -9.08 -23.50
C ASP A 67 10.11 -8.01 -23.45
N VAL A 68 10.33 -6.83 -24.03
CA VAL A 68 9.32 -5.76 -24.07
C VAL A 68 8.07 -6.23 -24.82
N ALA A 69 8.21 -6.83 -26.01
CA ALA A 69 7.07 -7.32 -26.78
C ALA A 69 6.32 -8.47 -26.08
N ALA A 70 7.03 -9.30 -25.32
CA ALA A 70 6.44 -10.41 -24.58
C ALA A 70 5.61 -9.95 -23.38
N HIS A 71 5.95 -8.82 -22.75
CA HIS A 71 5.29 -8.37 -21.52
C HIS A 71 4.38 -7.16 -21.71
N ALA A 72 4.70 -6.24 -22.62
CA ALA A 72 3.98 -4.97 -22.76
C ALA A 72 3.18 -4.90 -24.06
N THR A 73 2.01 -4.25 -23.99
CA THR A 73 1.32 -3.77 -25.19
C THR A 73 2.11 -2.64 -25.84
N ARG A 74 1.73 -2.30 -27.07
CA ARG A 74 2.30 -1.15 -27.77
C ARG A 74 2.16 0.12 -26.93
N ASP A 75 0.96 0.43 -26.47
CA ASP A 75 0.70 1.66 -25.71
C ASP A 75 1.52 1.68 -24.41
N GLN A 76 1.57 0.56 -23.67
CA GLN A 76 2.42 0.43 -22.47
C GLN A 76 3.91 0.65 -22.76
N ALA A 77 4.44 0.11 -23.86
CA ALA A 77 5.85 0.29 -24.23
C ALA A 77 6.17 1.74 -24.64
N PHE A 78 5.25 2.44 -25.30
CA PHE A 78 5.41 3.86 -25.60
C PHE A 78 5.32 4.72 -24.34
N THR A 79 4.34 4.49 -23.46
CA THR A 79 4.26 5.14 -22.15
C THR A 79 5.54 4.93 -21.33
N ALA A 80 6.06 3.70 -21.31
CA ALA A 80 7.32 3.38 -20.66
C ALA A 80 8.51 4.18 -21.21
N LEU A 81 8.58 4.34 -22.54
CA LEU A 81 9.62 5.14 -23.19
C LEU A 81 9.47 6.63 -22.91
N ASP A 82 8.23 7.14 -22.86
CA ASP A 82 7.93 8.53 -22.51
C ASP A 82 8.35 8.82 -21.06
N LEU A 83 8.02 7.94 -20.11
CA LEU A 83 8.45 8.03 -18.71
C LEU A 83 9.98 8.00 -18.59
N TYR A 84 10.65 7.05 -19.25
CA TYR A 84 12.11 7.01 -19.23
C TYR A 84 12.71 8.27 -19.87
N SER A 85 12.10 8.83 -20.90
CA SER A 85 12.56 10.08 -21.52
C SER A 85 12.34 11.31 -20.62
N LYS A 86 11.28 11.30 -19.81
CA LYS A 86 10.95 12.36 -18.85
C LYS A 86 11.92 12.36 -17.67
N TYR A 87 12.16 11.20 -17.06
CA TYR A 87 12.93 11.11 -15.82
C TYR A 87 14.38 10.67 -16.01
N GLY A 88 14.71 9.94 -17.09
CA GLY A 88 16.04 9.38 -17.30
C GLY A 88 16.41 8.26 -16.32
N ARG A 89 15.44 7.75 -15.55
CA ARG A 89 15.63 6.79 -14.47
C ARG A 89 14.80 5.53 -14.71
N SER A 90 15.32 4.40 -14.25
CA SER A 90 14.58 3.13 -14.17
C SER A 90 14.03 2.97 -12.76
N VAL A 91 12.88 2.32 -12.63
CA VAL A 91 12.29 2.00 -11.32
C VAL A 91 13.15 0.95 -10.63
N ASN A 92 13.66 1.27 -9.44
CA ASN A 92 14.56 0.42 -8.68
C ASN A 92 13.95 -0.13 -7.37
N ALA A 93 12.72 0.25 -7.03
CA ALA A 93 11.93 -0.36 -5.96
C ALA A 93 10.42 -0.20 -6.22
N LEU A 94 9.61 -1.10 -5.67
CA LEU A 94 8.15 -1.03 -5.73
C LEU A 94 7.59 -0.73 -4.34
N VAL A 95 6.64 0.19 -4.24
CA VAL A 95 5.87 0.50 -3.03
C VAL A 95 4.39 0.29 -3.34
N LEU A 96 3.80 -0.74 -2.75
CA LEU A 96 2.51 -1.27 -3.17
C LEU A 96 1.54 -1.34 -2.00
N ASP A 97 0.46 -0.57 -2.10
CA ASP A 97 -0.74 -0.85 -1.32
C ASP A 97 -1.44 -2.13 -1.82
N VAL A 98 -2.30 -2.73 -1.00
CA VAL A 98 -2.86 -4.07 -1.25
C VAL A 98 -4.36 -4.00 -1.51
N ASP A 99 -5.12 -3.51 -0.54
CA ASP A 99 -6.58 -3.51 -0.57
C ASP A 99 -7.09 -2.40 -1.48
N GLU A 100 -8.06 -2.71 -2.33
CA GLU A 100 -8.55 -1.84 -3.41
C GLU A 100 -7.46 -1.38 -4.43
N THR A 101 -6.20 -1.75 -4.24
CA THR A 101 -5.07 -1.48 -5.15
C THR A 101 -4.65 -2.72 -5.95
N LEU A 102 -3.94 -3.68 -5.31
CA LEU A 102 -3.51 -4.92 -5.97
C LEU A 102 -4.63 -5.96 -6.04
N ARG A 103 -5.56 -5.90 -5.07
CA ARG A 103 -6.79 -6.70 -5.02
C ARG A 103 -7.98 -5.78 -4.78
N SER A 104 -9.18 -6.24 -5.07
CA SER A 104 -10.41 -5.51 -4.75
C SER A 104 -11.56 -6.46 -4.48
N ALA A 105 -12.50 -6.04 -3.64
CA ALA A 105 -13.70 -6.84 -3.37
C ALA A 105 -14.58 -6.98 -4.61
N GLY A 106 -14.65 -5.93 -5.44
CA GLY A 106 -15.54 -5.88 -6.60
C GLY A 106 -14.96 -6.44 -7.90
N GLY A 107 -13.64 -6.63 -8.00
CA GLY A 107 -12.97 -7.00 -9.26
C GLY A 107 -12.14 -8.27 -9.20
N THR A 108 -11.65 -8.64 -8.02
CA THR A 108 -10.75 -9.80 -7.87
C THR A 108 -11.14 -10.72 -6.73
N ASP A 109 -12.37 -10.61 -6.21
CA ASP A 109 -12.88 -11.38 -5.07
C ASP A 109 -11.93 -11.35 -3.85
N ASN A 110 -11.27 -10.20 -3.61
CA ASN A 110 -10.25 -10.00 -2.55
C ASN A 110 -9.00 -10.89 -2.69
N GLU A 111 -8.71 -11.41 -3.88
CA GLU A 111 -7.45 -12.09 -4.21
C GLU A 111 -6.56 -11.20 -5.09
N ILE A 112 -5.24 -11.29 -4.93
CA ILE A 112 -4.30 -10.66 -5.87
C ILE A 112 -4.28 -11.52 -7.14
N PRO A 113 -4.52 -10.96 -8.34
CA PRO A 113 -4.49 -11.73 -9.58
C PRO A 113 -3.17 -12.46 -9.78
N ARG A 114 -3.21 -13.69 -10.29
CA ARG A 114 -1.99 -14.50 -10.55
C ARG A 114 -0.98 -13.81 -11.45
N GLU A 115 -1.46 -13.07 -12.43
CA GLU A 115 -0.62 -12.26 -13.32
C GLU A 115 0.19 -11.22 -12.55
N VAL A 116 -0.43 -10.53 -11.58
CA VAL A 116 0.25 -9.56 -10.71
C VAL A 116 1.30 -10.25 -9.87
N LEU A 117 0.96 -11.39 -9.24
CA LEU A 117 1.92 -12.18 -8.45
C LEU A 117 3.12 -12.63 -9.29
N ASN A 118 2.89 -13.07 -10.54
CA ASN A 118 3.98 -13.43 -11.45
C ASN A 118 4.89 -12.24 -11.77
N LEU A 119 4.31 -11.07 -12.11
CA LEU A 119 5.09 -9.86 -12.38
C LEU A 119 5.93 -9.43 -11.18
N LEU A 120 5.37 -9.52 -9.96
CA LEU A 120 6.11 -9.23 -8.73
C LEU A 120 7.28 -10.21 -8.51
N THR A 121 7.08 -11.50 -8.80
CA THR A 121 8.17 -12.49 -8.79
C THR A 121 9.25 -12.12 -9.80
N GLU A 122 8.89 -11.71 -11.03
CA GLU A 122 9.88 -11.29 -12.02
C GLU A 122 10.66 -10.02 -11.60
N PHE A 123 10.02 -9.06 -10.96
CA PHE A 123 10.70 -7.88 -10.40
C PHE A 123 11.69 -8.30 -9.31
N HIS A 124 11.26 -9.18 -8.41
CA HIS A 124 12.11 -9.76 -7.37
C HIS A 124 13.34 -10.49 -7.94
N GLU A 125 13.14 -11.37 -8.93
CA GLU A 125 14.23 -12.10 -9.60
C GLU A 125 15.22 -11.17 -10.32
N LYS A 126 14.75 -9.99 -10.74
CA LYS A 126 15.57 -8.93 -11.35
C LYS A 126 16.22 -7.99 -10.32
N GLY A 127 16.05 -8.28 -9.03
CA GLY A 127 16.66 -7.53 -7.93
C GLY A 127 15.97 -6.22 -7.60
N VAL A 128 14.71 -6.03 -7.99
CA VAL A 128 13.91 -4.85 -7.63
C VAL A 128 13.20 -5.16 -6.31
N PRO A 129 13.52 -4.47 -5.20
CA PRO A 129 12.89 -4.71 -3.91
C PRO A 129 11.41 -4.35 -3.93
N ILE A 130 10.63 -5.03 -3.08
CA ILE A 130 9.19 -4.86 -2.97
C ILE A 130 8.85 -4.43 -1.55
N VAL A 131 8.24 -3.27 -1.41
CA VAL A 131 7.68 -2.75 -0.16
C VAL A 131 6.16 -2.87 -0.23
N VAL A 132 5.58 -3.74 0.58
CA VAL A 132 4.13 -3.83 0.77
C VAL A 132 3.74 -2.84 1.86
N CYS A 133 2.84 -1.90 1.59
CA CYS A 133 2.51 -0.82 2.52
C CYS A 133 1.00 -0.74 2.80
N THR A 134 0.57 -1.11 4.00
CA THR A 134 -0.85 -1.27 4.33
C THR A 134 -1.20 -0.78 5.75
N GLY A 135 -2.48 -0.48 5.96
CA GLY A 135 -3.06 -0.23 7.29
C GLY A 135 -3.28 -1.49 8.12
N GLN A 136 -3.13 -2.69 7.54
CA GLN A 136 -3.35 -3.94 8.26
C GLN A 136 -2.23 -4.26 9.28
N THR A 137 -2.56 -5.12 10.26
CA THR A 137 -1.59 -5.69 11.21
C THR A 137 -0.57 -6.57 10.51
N LEU A 138 0.65 -6.64 11.08
CA LEU A 138 1.76 -7.44 10.53
C LEU A 138 1.36 -8.90 10.24
N GLU A 139 0.67 -9.57 11.17
CA GLU A 139 0.32 -10.98 11.00
C GLU A 139 -0.63 -11.21 9.81
N ASN A 140 -1.58 -10.31 9.58
CA ASN A 140 -2.49 -10.39 8.44
C ASN A 140 -1.74 -10.16 7.12
N VAL A 141 -0.94 -9.09 7.05
CA VAL A 141 -0.20 -8.75 5.82
C VAL A 141 0.84 -9.80 5.47
N LYS A 142 1.59 -10.28 6.47
CA LYS A 142 2.56 -11.36 6.31
C LYS A 142 1.90 -12.65 5.85
N GLY A 143 0.75 -12.99 6.42
CA GLY A 143 -0.03 -14.17 6.05
C GLY A 143 -0.41 -14.17 4.57
N PHE A 144 -1.03 -13.09 4.08
CA PHE A 144 -1.41 -13.03 2.66
C PHE A 144 -0.17 -12.90 1.75
N THR A 145 0.87 -12.16 2.15
CA THR A 145 2.06 -11.98 1.30
C THR A 145 2.77 -13.32 1.09
N ILE A 146 2.86 -14.16 2.13
CA ILE A 146 3.40 -15.53 2.02
C ILE A 146 2.49 -16.41 1.16
N GLN A 147 1.16 -16.26 1.25
CA GLN A 147 0.24 -17.03 0.41
C GLN A 147 0.32 -16.62 -1.07
N GLY A 148 0.54 -15.34 -1.37
CA GLY A 148 0.63 -14.80 -2.72
C GLY A 148 2.00 -15.01 -3.37
N LEU A 149 3.07 -14.51 -2.74
CA LEU A 149 4.44 -14.53 -3.30
C LEU A 149 5.23 -15.77 -2.89
N GLY A 150 4.75 -16.55 -1.92
CA GLY A 150 5.47 -17.69 -1.41
C GLY A 150 6.49 -17.32 -0.33
N ASN A 151 6.78 -18.30 0.53
CA ASN A 151 7.62 -18.08 1.70
C ASN A 151 9.08 -17.71 1.35
N GLU A 152 9.60 -18.24 0.24
CA GLU A 152 10.98 -18.00 -0.21
C GLU A 152 11.20 -16.55 -0.62
N ILE A 153 10.29 -15.98 -1.42
CA ILE A 153 10.36 -14.58 -1.86
C ILE A 153 10.24 -13.64 -0.66
N VAL A 154 9.26 -13.87 0.22
CA VAL A 154 9.06 -13.04 1.42
C VAL A 154 10.27 -13.04 2.34
N HIS A 155 10.97 -14.17 2.48
CA HIS A 155 12.15 -14.30 3.34
C HIS A 155 13.48 -14.08 2.61
N SER A 156 13.44 -13.50 1.40
CA SER A 156 14.63 -13.33 0.56
C SER A 156 15.58 -12.21 0.99
N GLY A 157 15.17 -11.31 1.89
CA GLY A 157 15.92 -10.09 2.19
C GLY A 157 15.60 -8.90 1.27
N THR A 158 14.72 -9.06 0.29
CA THR A 158 14.38 -8.00 -0.68
C THR A 158 12.91 -7.61 -0.68
N VAL A 159 12.13 -8.17 0.25
CA VAL A 159 10.74 -7.83 0.49
C VAL A 159 10.64 -7.20 1.88
N SER A 160 9.96 -6.05 1.96
CA SER A 160 9.66 -5.35 3.19
C SER A 160 8.16 -5.13 3.33
N ILE A 161 7.68 -5.12 4.57
CA ILE A 161 6.28 -4.91 4.90
C ILE A 161 6.18 -3.74 5.88
N VAL A 162 5.54 -2.68 5.43
CA VAL A 162 5.10 -1.56 6.27
C VAL A 162 3.67 -1.84 6.71
N TYR A 163 3.47 -2.02 8.02
CA TYR A 163 2.18 -2.40 8.61
C TYR A 163 1.64 -1.30 9.51
N GLU A 164 0.34 -1.37 9.82
CA GLU A 164 -0.38 -0.41 10.66
C GLU A 164 -0.06 1.04 10.24
N ALA A 165 -0.14 1.28 8.93
CA ALA A 165 0.06 2.58 8.29
C ALA A 165 1.41 3.24 8.62
N GLY A 166 2.47 2.47 8.87
CA GLY A 166 3.80 3.01 9.17
C GLY A 166 4.19 2.97 10.65
N THR A 167 3.46 2.22 11.46
CA THR A 167 3.82 1.96 12.86
C THR A 167 5.08 1.10 12.98
N GLY A 168 5.32 0.22 12.01
CA GLY A 168 6.48 -0.65 12.00
C GLY A 168 6.81 -1.17 10.62
N VAL A 169 8.02 -1.70 10.51
CA VAL A 169 8.58 -2.28 9.29
C VAL A 169 9.09 -3.67 9.59
N PHE A 170 8.72 -4.63 8.74
CA PHE A 170 9.18 -6.00 8.81
C PHE A 170 9.88 -6.38 7.51
N THR A 171 11.19 -6.57 7.57
CA THR A 171 12.05 -6.92 6.43
C THR A 171 12.83 -8.21 6.75
N PRO A 172 12.24 -9.39 6.49
CA PRO A 172 12.89 -10.68 6.74
C PRO A 172 14.31 -10.77 6.18
N GLY A 173 15.22 -11.37 6.95
CA GLY A 173 16.59 -11.65 6.48
C GLY A 173 17.64 -10.59 6.87
N HIS A 174 17.24 -9.54 7.59
CA HIS A 174 18.10 -8.41 7.96
C HIS A 174 18.59 -8.44 9.43
N GLY A 175 18.63 -9.61 10.05
CA GLY A 175 19.16 -9.76 11.41
C GLY A 175 18.35 -8.95 12.44
N ALA A 176 19.01 -8.08 13.20
CA ALA A 176 18.34 -7.23 14.20
C ALA A 176 17.36 -6.23 13.57
N GLU A 177 17.61 -5.82 12.32
CA GLU A 177 16.77 -4.89 11.56
C GLU A 177 15.56 -5.58 10.91
N THR A 178 15.38 -6.90 11.13
CA THR A 178 14.26 -7.65 10.55
C THR A 178 12.91 -7.08 10.95
N LYS A 179 12.82 -6.52 12.16
CA LYS A 179 11.62 -5.87 12.65
C LYS A 179 12.01 -4.56 13.31
N ARG A 180 11.65 -3.44 12.69
CA ARG A 180 11.79 -2.10 13.25
C ARG A 180 10.44 -1.63 13.76
N LEU A 181 10.38 -1.27 15.03
CA LEU A 181 9.20 -0.71 15.69
C LEU A 181 9.34 0.81 15.64
N LEU A 182 8.78 1.46 14.63
CA LEU A 182 9.01 2.89 14.40
C LEU A 182 8.41 3.77 15.51
N PHE A 183 7.42 3.25 16.22
CA PHE A 183 6.92 3.91 17.42
C PHE A 183 7.94 4.01 18.56
N GLU A 184 9.03 3.22 18.57
CA GLU A 184 10.09 3.34 19.58
C GLU A 184 10.89 4.65 19.44
N ASP A 185 10.86 5.26 18.25
CA ASP A 185 11.53 6.54 17.96
C ASP A 185 10.68 7.77 18.34
N LEU A 186 9.42 7.56 18.77
CA LEU A 186 8.58 8.63 19.30
C LEU A 186 9.11 9.14 20.65
N ASP A 187 8.80 10.40 20.95
CA ASP A 187 9.14 10.99 22.24
C ASP A 187 8.51 10.19 23.40
N ASP A 188 9.22 10.14 24.53
CA ASP A 188 8.82 9.37 25.72
C ASP A 188 7.42 9.77 26.23
N ASP A 189 7.09 11.06 26.15
CA ASP A 189 5.79 11.60 26.60
C ASP A 189 4.62 11.08 25.76
N ILE A 190 4.78 11.00 24.43
CA ILE A 190 3.77 10.41 23.55
C ILE A 190 3.64 8.92 23.82
N ARG A 191 4.75 8.18 23.93
CA ARG A 191 4.69 6.75 24.22
C ARG A 191 4.00 6.47 25.56
N ASP A 192 4.27 7.27 26.58
CA ASP A 192 3.63 7.16 27.89
C ASP A 192 2.10 7.35 27.81
N VAL A 193 1.61 8.27 26.95
CA VAL A 193 0.17 8.44 26.71
C VAL A 193 -0.43 7.17 26.09
N PHE A 194 0.18 6.63 25.03
CA PHE A 194 -0.33 5.40 24.38
C PHE A 194 -0.31 4.20 25.31
N ASP A 195 0.78 3.99 26.06
CA ASP A 195 0.89 2.91 27.03
C ASP A 195 -0.18 3.03 28.13
N THR A 196 -0.41 4.26 28.61
CA THR A 196 -1.43 4.52 29.64
C THR A 196 -2.83 4.25 29.10
N VAL A 197 -3.20 4.81 27.95
CA VAL A 197 -4.51 4.57 27.32
C VAL A 197 -4.70 3.08 27.04
N ARG A 198 -3.72 2.39 26.46
CA ARG A 198 -3.79 0.95 26.14
C ARG A 198 -4.01 0.10 27.38
N SER A 199 -3.34 0.44 28.50
CA SER A 199 -3.49 -0.29 29.75
C SER A 199 -4.89 -0.14 30.36
N GLN A 200 -5.57 0.98 30.09
CA GLN A 200 -6.85 1.34 30.70
C GLN A 200 -8.06 1.10 29.80
N VAL A 201 -7.90 1.14 28.48
CA VAL A 201 -8.99 1.20 27.50
C VAL A 201 -10.02 0.08 27.69
N LEU A 202 -9.62 -1.15 28.01
CA LEU A 202 -10.57 -2.22 28.36
C LEU A 202 -10.78 -2.40 29.87
N SER A 203 -9.80 -2.12 30.72
CA SER A 203 -9.97 -2.37 32.17
C SER A 203 -10.92 -1.37 32.82
N SER A 204 -10.89 -0.12 32.35
CA SER A 204 -11.65 1.01 32.86
C SER A 204 -12.97 1.22 32.11
N ALA A 205 -13.16 0.55 30.97
CA ALA A 205 -14.37 0.70 30.17
C ALA A 205 -15.65 0.25 30.90
N PRO A 206 -16.78 0.91 30.64
CA PRO A 206 -18.11 0.44 31.04
C PRO A 206 -18.38 -1.02 30.66
N GLU A 207 -19.22 -1.73 31.44
CA GLU A 207 -19.53 -3.14 31.21
C GLU A 207 -20.08 -3.42 29.80
N GLU A 208 -20.87 -2.50 29.26
CA GLU A 208 -21.45 -2.61 27.92
C GLU A 208 -20.37 -2.54 26.84
N LEU A 209 -19.47 -1.55 26.90
CA LEU A 209 -18.33 -1.45 25.97
C LEU A 209 -17.38 -2.64 26.08
N ARG A 210 -17.04 -3.09 27.30
CA ARG A 210 -16.15 -4.26 27.49
C ARG A 210 -16.68 -5.55 26.90
N ARG A 211 -18.01 -5.71 26.82
CA ARG A 211 -18.65 -6.87 26.20
C ARG A 211 -18.95 -6.66 24.72
N GLY A 212 -19.29 -5.44 24.35
CA GLY A 212 -19.68 -5.04 23.01
C GLY A 212 -18.52 -4.77 22.08
N THR A 213 -17.28 -4.69 22.59
CA THR A 213 -16.07 -4.43 21.81
C THR A 213 -14.92 -5.38 22.15
N HIS A 214 -13.90 -5.36 21.31
CA HIS A 214 -12.58 -5.94 21.59
C HIS A 214 -11.49 -5.01 21.04
N LEU A 215 -10.26 -5.17 21.53
CA LEU A 215 -9.10 -4.50 20.93
C LEU A 215 -8.60 -5.29 19.72
N GLN A 216 -8.39 -4.60 18.61
CA GLN A 216 -7.63 -5.14 17.48
C GLN A 216 -6.20 -5.44 17.94
N GLY A 217 -5.61 -6.51 17.42
CA GLY A 217 -4.24 -6.94 17.74
C GLY A 217 -3.14 -6.08 17.12
N ASN A 218 -3.29 -4.75 17.21
CA ASN A 218 -2.33 -3.76 16.75
C ASN A 218 -1.16 -3.65 17.73
N GLU A 219 0.03 -3.39 17.20
CA GLU A 219 1.25 -3.27 18.00
C GLU A 219 1.32 -1.93 18.75
N PHE A 220 0.85 -0.84 18.14
CA PHE A 220 0.89 0.50 18.75
C PHE A 220 -0.45 1.24 18.75
N ASN A 221 -1.19 1.23 17.63
CA ASN A 221 -2.50 1.87 17.56
C ASN A 221 -3.52 1.19 18.47
N ILE A 222 -4.42 1.97 19.08
CA ILE A 222 -5.41 1.48 20.03
C ILE A 222 -6.78 1.52 19.36
N THR A 223 -7.20 0.37 18.82
CA THR A 223 -8.41 0.28 18.02
C THR A 223 -9.45 -0.59 18.71
N MET A 224 -10.60 0.00 19.03
CA MET A 224 -11.77 -0.72 19.53
C MET A 224 -12.66 -1.11 18.34
N LYS A 225 -12.90 -2.42 18.19
CA LYS A 225 -13.76 -3.02 17.17
C LYS A 225 -15.05 -3.56 17.80
N PRO A 226 -16.20 -3.54 17.12
CA PRO A 226 -17.44 -4.07 17.64
C PRO A 226 -17.43 -5.61 17.66
N ASN A 227 -18.08 -6.20 18.66
CA ASN A 227 -18.42 -7.63 18.70
C ASN A 227 -19.76 -7.90 18.00
N PHE A 228 -20.03 -7.16 16.93
CA PHE A 228 -21.22 -7.25 16.10
C PHE A 228 -20.80 -7.24 14.62
N GLU A 229 -21.72 -7.61 13.74
CA GLU A 229 -21.47 -7.51 12.30
C GLU A 229 -21.21 -6.05 11.92
N THR A 230 -20.08 -5.78 11.26
CA THR A 230 -19.66 -4.45 10.81
C THR A 230 -20.77 -3.77 10.01
N GLY A 231 -21.04 -2.50 10.33
CA GLY A 231 -22.11 -1.71 9.70
C GLY A 231 -23.53 -2.06 10.16
N SER A 232 -23.72 -3.02 11.07
CA SER A 232 -25.02 -3.22 11.71
C SER A 232 -25.34 -2.07 12.66
N ALA A 233 -26.64 -1.78 12.88
CA ALA A 233 -27.06 -0.69 13.78
C ALA A 233 -26.47 -0.81 15.19
N LYS A 234 -26.24 -2.03 15.69
CA LYS A 234 -25.59 -2.28 16.98
C LYS A 234 -24.09 -2.02 16.95
N ALA A 235 -23.44 -2.30 15.82
CA ALA A 235 -22.03 -1.98 15.63
C ALA A 235 -21.83 -0.46 15.62
N VAL A 236 -22.73 0.28 14.96
CA VAL A 236 -22.72 1.76 14.98
C VAL A 236 -22.89 2.27 16.41
N GLU A 237 -23.95 1.87 17.10
CA GLU A 237 -24.24 2.29 18.48
C GLU A 237 -23.05 2.06 19.43
N VAL A 238 -22.45 0.87 19.42
CA VAL A 238 -21.34 0.56 20.34
C VAL A 238 -20.04 1.28 19.97
N ILE A 239 -19.82 1.60 18.69
CA ILE A 239 -18.60 2.30 18.25
C ILE A 239 -18.73 3.80 18.49
N ASP A 240 -19.92 4.37 18.38
CA ASP A 240 -20.22 5.74 18.79
C ASP A 240 -19.90 5.93 20.28
N ASP A 241 -20.37 5.02 21.13
CA ASP A 241 -20.08 5.03 22.56
C ASP A 241 -18.58 4.81 22.84
N ALA A 242 -17.92 3.93 22.07
CA ALA A 242 -16.49 3.66 22.21
C ALA A 242 -15.64 4.88 21.84
N LEU A 243 -16.01 5.63 20.79
CA LEU A 243 -15.34 6.86 20.38
C LEU A 243 -15.38 7.90 21.50
N VAL A 244 -16.57 8.16 22.07
CA VAL A 244 -16.74 9.13 23.16
C VAL A 244 -15.88 8.72 24.37
N TYR A 245 -15.92 7.43 24.73
CA TYR A 245 -15.10 6.89 25.82
C TYR A 245 -13.60 7.01 25.55
N GLN A 246 -13.14 6.72 24.34
CA GLN A 246 -11.73 6.85 23.96
C GLN A 246 -11.25 8.31 24.03
N LEU A 247 -12.09 9.27 23.61
CA LEU A 247 -11.79 10.70 23.73
C LEU A 247 -11.66 11.12 25.20
N ASP A 248 -12.56 10.66 26.08
CA ASP A 248 -12.48 10.94 27.51
C ASP A 248 -11.20 10.38 28.13
N LEU A 249 -10.93 9.10 27.87
CA LEU A 249 -9.75 8.42 28.39
C LEU A 249 -8.46 9.07 27.89
N LEU A 250 -8.40 9.46 26.61
CA LEU A 250 -7.27 10.17 26.04
C LEU A 250 -7.07 11.53 26.73
N GLY A 251 -8.15 12.31 26.86
CA GLY A 251 -8.11 13.61 27.52
C GLY A 251 -7.60 13.52 28.96
N GLU A 252 -8.18 12.62 29.75
CA GLU A 252 -7.77 12.35 31.15
C GLU A 252 -6.33 11.83 31.29
N THR A 253 -5.83 11.12 30.27
CA THR A 253 -4.45 10.64 30.24
C THR A 253 -3.47 11.78 29.98
N VAL A 254 -3.81 12.70 29.08
CA VAL A 254 -2.96 13.87 28.78
C VAL A 254 -2.96 14.85 29.96
N VAL A 255 -4.12 15.09 30.58
CA VAL A 255 -4.26 16.03 31.71
C VAL A 255 -5.49 15.69 32.56
N GLU A 256 -5.38 15.89 33.88
CA GLU A 256 -6.50 15.69 34.81
C GLU A 256 -7.72 16.53 34.39
N ASP A 257 -8.90 15.91 34.34
CA ASP A 257 -10.15 16.49 33.84
C ASP A 257 -10.12 16.94 32.35
N GLY A 258 -9.18 16.41 31.54
CA GLY A 258 -8.96 16.77 30.13
C GLY A 258 -9.99 16.26 29.11
N SER A 259 -11.00 15.49 29.54
CA SER A 259 -12.03 14.91 28.65
C SER A 259 -12.76 15.96 27.80
N GLU A 260 -13.10 17.11 28.40
CA GLU A 260 -13.78 18.18 27.67
C GLU A 260 -12.90 18.74 26.53
N TRP A 261 -11.60 18.91 26.78
CA TRP A 261 -10.66 19.43 25.79
C TRP A 261 -10.43 18.46 24.64
N ALA A 262 -10.28 17.15 24.91
CA ALA A 262 -10.16 16.15 23.85
C ALA A 262 -11.39 16.17 22.93
N ARG A 263 -12.59 16.15 23.51
CA ARG A 263 -13.83 16.25 22.73
C ARG A 263 -13.91 17.54 21.91
N THR A 264 -13.58 18.70 22.50
CA THR A 264 -13.60 19.99 21.79
C THR A 264 -12.63 19.98 20.61
N TYR A 265 -11.40 19.50 20.85
CA TYR A 265 -10.33 19.49 19.85
C TYR A 265 -10.69 18.59 18.65
N TYR A 266 -11.08 17.33 18.91
CA TYR A 266 -11.36 16.38 17.84
C TYR A 266 -12.70 16.64 17.13
N ALA A 267 -13.72 17.19 17.82
CA ALA A 267 -14.95 17.67 17.18
C ALA A 267 -14.71 18.89 16.26
N HIS A 268 -13.73 19.74 16.59
CA HIS A 268 -13.35 20.85 15.72
C HIS A 268 -12.64 20.35 14.45
N SER A 269 -11.80 19.32 14.61
CA SER A 269 -10.93 18.79 13.55
C SER A 269 -11.66 17.85 12.59
N ASP A 270 -12.67 17.10 13.07
CA ASP A 270 -13.37 16.09 12.29
C ASP A 270 -14.91 16.21 12.41
N PRO A 271 -15.62 16.54 11.30
CA PRO A 271 -17.08 16.63 11.28
C PRO A 271 -17.83 15.33 11.62
N GLU A 272 -17.24 14.15 11.38
CA GLU A 272 -17.87 12.86 11.70
C GLU A 272 -17.82 12.61 13.21
N ILE A 273 -16.67 12.86 13.85
CA ILE A 273 -16.51 12.82 15.31
C ILE A 273 -17.48 13.81 15.97
N ARG A 274 -17.58 15.03 15.42
CA ARG A 274 -18.56 16.02 15.88
C ARG A 274 -19.99 15.49 15.81
N GLY A 275 -20.36 14.84 14.71
CA GLY A 275 -21.69 14.27 14.52
C GLY A 275 -22.04 13.23 15.59
N VAL A 276 -21.09 12.36 15.93
CA VAL A 276 -21.25 11.38 17.02
C VAL A 276 -21.43 12.07 18.37
N LEU A 277 -20.60 13.05 18.68
CA LEU A 277 -20.70 13.80 19.95
C LEU A 277 -22.02 14.57 20.08
N GLU A 278 -22.53 15.15 18.98
CA GLU A 278 -23.84 15.81 18.96
C GLU A 278 -24.97 14.81 19.22
N ALA A 279 -24.90 13.60 18.63
CA ALA A 279 -25.90 12.55 18.80
C ALA A 279 -25.92 11.95 20.22
N GLN A 280 -24.74 11.75 20.81
CA GLN A 280 -24.56 11.17 22.14
C GLN A 280 -24.72 12.18 23.29
N GLY A 281 -25.00 13.45 22.98
CA GLY A 281 -25.06 14.53 23.97
C GLY A 281 -23.71 14.80 24.64
N GLY A 282 -22.62 14.46 23.95
CA GLY A 282 -21.25 14.59 24.41
C GLY A 282 -20.56 15.89 24.01
N MET A 283 -21.23 16.78 23.27
CA MET A 283 -20.65 18.05 22.84
C MET A 283 -20.28 18.94 24.04
N PRO A 284 -19.01 19.37 24.13
CA PRO A 284 -18.54 20.28 25.16
C PRO A 284 -19.02 21.72 24.92
N ASP A 285 -19.09 22.50 25.99
CA ASP A 285 -19.41 23.94 25.92
C ASP A 285 -18.13 24.79 25.67
N ALA A 286 -16.95 24.19 25.84
CA ALA A 286 -15.65 24.85 25.67
C ALA A 286 -15.31 25.17 24.19
N ASP A 287 -14.70 26.32 23.98
CA ASP A 287 -14.12 26.75 22.69
C ASP A 287 -12.75 26.09 22.48
N VAL A 288 -12.40 25.74 21.23
CA VAL A 288 -11.09 25.18 20.89
C VAL A 288 -9.96 26.13 21.28
N GLU A 289 -10.21 27.44 21.24
CA GLU A 289 -9.23 28.45 21.66
C GLU A 289 -9.02 28.53 23.17
N ALA A 290 -9.87 27.88 23.96
CA ALA A 290 -9.70 27.77 25.40
C ALA A 290 -8.76 26.61 25.83
N ILE A 291 -8.41 25.73 24.90
CA ILE A 291 -7.50 24.60 25.16
C ILE A 291 -6.07 25.15 25.34
N PRO A 292 -5.40 24.83 26.46
CA PRO A 292 -4.00 25.19 26.68
C PRO A 292 -3.08 24.74 25.52
N GLU A 293 -2.06 25.54 25.21
CA GLU A 293 -1.16 25.31 24.08
C GLU A 293 -0.42 23.97 24.19
N ASP A 294 0.08 23.63 25.38
CA ASP A 294 0.76 22.35 25.65
C ASP A 294 -0.13 21.13 25.43
N VAL A 295 -1.40 21.21 25.85
CA VAL A 295 -2.39 20.14 25.61
C VAL A 295 -2.73 20.03 24.12
N ARG A 296 -2.88 21.18 23.45
CA ARG A 296 -3.15 21.23 22.01
C ARG A 296 -1.98 20.64 21.22
N ASP A 297 -0.74 20.96 21.58
CA ASP A 297 0.47 20.43 20.96
C ASP A 297 0.53 18.89 21.09
N THR A 298 0.12 18.33 22.22
CA THR A 298 -0.01 16.87 22.38
C THR A 298 -1.10 16.29 21.47
N PHE A 299 -2.30 16.88 21.44
CA PHE A 299 -3.38 16.41 20.56
C PHE A 299 -3.05 16.58 19.06
N ASP A 300 -2.26 17.59 18.69
CA ASP A 300 -1.80 17.79 17.31
C ASP A 300 -0.95 16.60 16.81
N ARG A 301 -0.31 15.86 17.73
CA ARG A 301 0.51 14.67 17.45
C ARG A 301 -0.28 13.36 17.47
N ILE A 302 -1.46 13.35 18.08
CA ILE A 302 -2.30 12.16 18.24
C ILE A 302 -3.49 12.23 17.28
N ASP A 303 -3.68 11.17 16.51
CA ASP A 303 -4.84 11.01 15.65
C ASP A 303 -5.94 10.21 16.34
N VAL A 304 -7.18 10.64 16.15
CA VAL A 304 -8.37 9.86 16.52
C VAL A 304 -9.19 9.67 15.26
N ALA A 305 -9.37 8.42 14.85
CA ALA A 305 -10.11 8.06 13.64
C ALA A 305 -11.40 7.32 14.01
N TYR A 306 -12.49 7.71 13.36
CA TYR A 306 -13.80 7.08 13.49
C TYR A 306 -14.18 6.41 12.16
N TYR A 307 -14.57 5.15 12.24
CA TYR A 307 -15.10 4.38 11.13
C TYR A 307 -16.49 3.86 11.54
N GLU A 308 -17.54 4.50 11.01
CA GLU A 308 -18.93 4.24 11.40
C GLU A 308 -19.26 2.74 11.39
N GLY A 309 -19.62 2.22 12.57
CA GLY A 309 -19.98 0.81 12.74
C GLY A 309 -18.86 -0.20 12.50
N ASP A 310 -17.60 0.24 12.44
CA ASP A 310 -16.42 -0.60 12.27
C ASP A 310 -15.36 -0.39 13.35
N ALA A 311 -14.94 0.84 13.64
CA ALA A 311 -13.82 1.09 14.55
C ALA A 311 -13.82 2.50 15.16
N ALA A 312 -13.29 2.60 16.37
CA ALA A 312 -12.72 3.84 16.91
C ALA A 312 -11.24 3.59 17.23
N GLU A 313 -10.34 4.43 16.71
CA GLU A 313 -8.90 4.23 16.74
C GLU A 313 -8.15 5.46 17.25
N ILE A 314 -7.18 5.23 18.14
CA ILE A 314 -6.16 6.22 18.52
C ILE A 314 -4.82 5.80 17.89
N GLY A 315 -4.20 6.69 17.12
CA GLY A 315 -2.91 6.47 16.44
C GLY A 315 -2.01 7.71 16.54
N SER A 316 -0.74 7.61 16.17
CA SER A 316 0.16 8.77 16.13
C SER A 316 0.19 9.38 14.72
N ARG A 317 0.12 10.71 14.61
CA ARG A 317 0.26 11.43 13.33
C ARG A 317 1.70 11.45 12.81
N GLU A 318 2.65 11.25 13.71
CA GLU A 318 4.08 11.14 13.41
C GLU A 318 4.41 9.81 12.72
N LEU A 319 3.56 8.79 12.90
CA LEU A 319 3.65 7.51 12.22
C LEU A 319 2.72 7.51 11.02
N ASN A 320 3.29 7.34 9.82
CA ASN A 320 2.52 7.31 8.58
C ASN A 320 3.24 6.48 7.51
N LYS A 321 2.52 6.18 6.41
CA LYS A 321 3.05 5.34 5.32
C LYS A 321 4.37 5.88 4.75
N VAL A 322 4.59 7.20 4.74
CA VAL A 322 5.86 7.79 4.25
C VAL A 322 7.02 7.38 5.14
N VAL A 323 6.91 7.61 6.45
CA VAL A 323 7.96 7.24 7.43
C VAL A 323 8.25 5.73 7.38
N GLY A 324 7.20 4.92 7.25
CA GLY A 324 7.33 3.48 7.08
C GLY A 324 8.06 3.08 5.79
N VAL A 325 7.75 3.72 4.66
CA VAL A 325 8.40 3.47 3.37
C VAL A 325 9.86 3.90 3.39
N GLU A 326 10.17 5.07 3.95
CA GLU A 326 11.56 5.55 4.12
C GLU A 326 12.39 4.54 4.94
N ALA A 327 11.87 4.10 6.09
CA ALA A 327 12.53 3.09 6.91
C ALA A 327 12.68 1.75 6.20
N ALA A 328 11.69 1.33 5.39
CA ALA A 328 11.77 0.11 4.60
C ALA A 328 12.85 0.19 3.51
N LEU A 329 12.94 1.31 2.81
CA LEU A 329 13.96 1.53 1.78
C LEU A 329 15.37 1.57 2.36
N ASP A 330 15.55 2.18 3.54
CA ASP A 330 16.81 2.17 4.30
C ASP A 330 17.27 0.75 4.64
N VAL A 331 16.38 -0.08 5.24
CA VAL A 331 16.70 -1.48 5.56
C VAL A 331 17.02 -2.29 4.31
N LEU A 332 16.29 -2.05 3.22
CA LEU A 332 16.54 -2.70 1.93
C LEU A 332 17.82 -2.21 1.22
N GLY A 333 18.47 -1.17 1.72
CA GLY A 333 19.70 -0.60 1.13
C GLY A 333 19.45 0.14 -0.18
N VAL A 334 18.30 0.78 -0.33
CA VAL A 334 17.95 1.59 -1.51
C VAL A 334 18.29 3.06 -1.25
N ASP A 335 19.56 3.43 -1.45
CA ASP A 335 20.08 4.76 -1.12
C ASP A 335 19.57 5.89 -2.03
N ASP A 336 19.34 5.60 -3.32
CA ASP A 336 18.85 6.56 -4.33
C ASP A 336 17.59 5.99 -5.00
N PRO A 337 16.42 6.07 -4.34
CA PRO A 337 15.20 5.47 -4.87
C PRO A 337 14.68 6.19 -6.11
N PHE A 338 14.20 5.40 -7.06
CA PHE A 338 13.21 5.80 -8.06
C PHE A 338 12.09 4.76 -8.01
N THR A 339 11.06 5.00 -7.19
CA THR A 339 10.06 3.99 -6.85
C THR A 339 8.80 4.10 -7.69
N LEU A 340 8.17 2.97 -7.99
CA LEU A 340 6.76 2.95 -8.36
C LEU A 340 5.92 2.90 -7.09
N VAL A 341 5.04 3.88 -6.87
CA VAL A 341 4.06 3.89 -5.79
C VAL A 341 2.66 3.59 -6.34
N MET A 342 2.01 2.55 -5.83
CA MET A 342 0.64 2.18 -6.20
C MET A 342 -0.29 2.25 -4.99
N GLY A 343 -1.42 2.93 -5.12
CA GLY A 343 -2.41 3.04 -4.04
C GLY A 343 -3.70 3.75 -4.44
N ASP A 344 -4.73 3.64 -3.60
CA ASP A 344 -6.08 4.18 -3.87
C ASP A 344 -6.53 5.24 -2.85
N SER A 345 -5.89 5.29 -1.69
CA SER A 345 -6.36 6.04 -0.53
C SER A 345 -5.59 7.35 -0.30
N LYS A 346 -6.10 8.19 0.61
CA LYS A 346 -5.41 9.41 1.07
C LYS A 346 -4.06 9.12 1.71
N SER A 347 -3.90 7.96 2.36
CA SER A 347 -2.62 7.58 2.97
C SER A 347 -1.57 7.27 1.92
N ASP A 348 -1.97 6.69 0.78
CA ASP A 348 -1.11 6.42 -0.37
C ASP A 348 -0.77 7.69 -1.14
N LEU A 349 -1.73 8.63 -1.24
CA LEU A 349 -1.48 9.94 -1.82
C LEU A 349 -0.29 10.66 -1.16
N ARG A 350 -0.14 10.55 0.17
CA ARG A 350 0.99 11.15 0.89
C ARG A 350 2.33 10.55 0.42
N VAL A 351 2.37 9.25 0.15
CA VAL A 351 3.57 8.57 -0.39
C VAL A 351 3.82 9.00 -1.84
N MET A 352 2.77 9.11 -2.66
CA MET A 352 2.88 9.61 -4.04
C MET A 352 3.39 11.06 -4.08
N GLN A 353 2.88 11.92 -3.22
CA GLN A 353 3.34 13.30 -3.08
C GLN A 353 4.79 13.36 -2.61
N TRP A 354 5.17 12.54 -1.62
CA TRP A 354 6.56 12.45 -1.16
C TRP A 354 7.52 12.05 -2.29
N VAL A 355 7.18 11.07 -3.13
CA VAL A 355 8.06 10.70 -4.25
C VAL A 355 8.14 11.76 -5.35
N ASP A 356 7.04 12.46 -5.63
CA ASP A 356 6.98 13.57 -6.61
C ASP A 356 7.82 14.78 -6.10
N GLU A 357 7.66 15.15 -4.84
CA GLU A 357 8.38 16.27 -4.21
C GLU A 357 9.89 16.05 -4.13
N ASN A 358 10.33 14.79 -4.04
CA ASN A 358 11.74 14.41 -3.94
C ASN A 358 12.35 13.90 -5.27
N ASP A 359 11.60 13.94 -6.38
CA ASP A 359 12.02 13.41 -7.69
C ASP A 359 12.53 11.95 -7.62
N CYS A 360 11.90 11.16 -6.74
CA CYS A 360 12.35 9.82 -6.36
C CYS A 360 11.32 8.74 -6.69
N GLY A 361 10.36 9.02 -7.57
CA GLY A 361 9.43 8.00 -8.05
C GLY A 361 8.29 8.51 -8.91
N ILE A 362 7.39 7.58 -9.24
CA ILE A 362 6.19 7.78 -10.07
C ILE A 362 4.99 7.16 -9.33
N GLY A 363 3.82 7.81 -9.44
CA GLY A 363 2.58 7.35 -8.82
C GLY A 363 1.62 6.71 -9.81
N ALA A 364 0.90 5.67 -9.37
CA ALA A 364 -0.16 5.03 -10.14
C ALA A 364 -1.34 4.66 -9.24
N ALA A 365 -2.57 4.72 -9.78
CA ALA A 365 -3.77 4.50 -9.00
C ALA A 365 -4.86 3.75 -9.79
N PRO A 366 -5.70 2.96 -9.11
CA PRO A 366 -6.86 2.37 -9.75
C PRO A 366 -7.92 3.45 -10.04
N GLU A 367 -8.75 3.26 -11.08
CA GLU A 367 -9.78 4.24 -11.50
C GLU A 367 -10.81 4.60 -10.42
N HIS A 368 -10.95 3.76 -9.39
CA HIS A 368 -11.90 3.94 -8.29
C HIS A 368 -11.26 4.51 -7.03
N ALA A 369 -9.99 4.90 -7.11
CA ALA A 369 -9.30 5.62 -6.05
C ALA A 369 -10.02 6.91 -5.67
N SER A 370 -9.67 7.44 -4.50
CA SER A 370 -10.20 8.74 -4.06
C SER A 370 -9.90 9.83 -5.08
N ARG A 371 -10.78 10.84 -5.16
CA ARG A 371 -10.66 11.92 -6.14
C ARG A 371 -9.31 12.64 -6.07
N ASP A 372 -8.82 12.91 -4.86
CA ASP A 372 -7.54 13.59 -4.67
C ASP A 372 -6.35 12.76 -5.20
N VAL A 373 -6.42 11.42 -5.08
CA VAL A 373 -5.44 10.50 -5.67
C VAL A 373 -5.48 10.57 -7.20
N LEU A 374 -6.67 10.48 -7.80
CA LEU A 374 -6.82 10.56 -9.25
C LEU A 374 -6.34 11.92 -9.79
N ASP A 375 -6.73 13.01 -9.14
CA ASP A 375 -6.31 14.37 -9.54
C ASP A 375 -4.78 14.52 -9.49
N HIS A 376 -4.10 13.90 -8.52
CA HIS A 376 -2.64 13.87 -8.44
C HIS A 376 -2.01 13.04 -9.59
N VAL A 377 -2.44 11.79 -9.78
CA VAL A 377 -1.87 10.88 -10.80
C VAL A 377 -2.08 11.42 -12.23
N VAL A 378 -3.24 12.03 -12.52
CA VAL A 378 -3.49 12.67 -13.82
C VAL A 378 -2.54 13.83 -14.08
N ARG A 379 -2.17 14.58 -13.03
CA ARG A 379 -1.29 15.74 -13.18
C ARG A 379 0.17 15.36 -13.41
N THR A 380 0.59 14.17 -12.96
CA THR A 380 1.98 13.73 -13.00
C THR A 380 2.28 12.85 -14.22
N ASP A 381 1.80 11.61 -14.22
CA ASP A 381 2.22 10.55 -15.15
C ASP A 381 1.06 9.79 -15.81
N GLU A 382 -0.19 10.08 -15.43
CA GLU A 382 -1.41 9.51 -16.00
C GLU A 382 -1.48 7.97 -15.93
N LEU A 383 -0.81 7.36 -14.95
CA LEU A 383 -0.82 5.90 -14.72
C LEU A 383 -2.06 5.46 -13.95
N ILE A 384 -3.21 5.46 -14.63
CA ILE A 384 -4.48 4.95 -14.11
C ILE A 384 -4.78 3.57 -14.70
N PHE A 385 -5.30 2.66 -13.87
CA PHE A 385 -5.66 1.31 -14.29
C PHE A 385 -7.06 0.89 -13.82
N ASP A 386 -7.69 -0.02 -14.56
CA ASP A 386 -9.00 -0.56 -14.20
C ASP A 386 -8.91 -1.43 -12.93
N ARG A 387 -10.03 -1.61 -12.25
CA ARG A 387 -10.10 -2.47 -11.06
C ARG A 387 -9.63 -3.90 -11.38
N GLY A 388 -8.64 -4.41 -10.62
CA GLY A 388 -8.02 -5.72 -10.84
C GLY A 388 -7.00 -5.78 -11.98
N LYS A 389 -6.62 -4.63 -12.54
CA LYS A 389 -5.65 -4.50 -13.65
C LYS A 389 -4.33 -3.85 -13.23
N ALA A 390 -3.92 -3.99 -11.97
CA ALA A 390 -2.61 -3.54 -11.49
C ALA A 390 -1.43 -4.06 -12.36
N GLY A 391 -1.59 -5.23 -13.01
CA GLY A 391 -0.63 -5.79 -13.95
C GLY A 391 -0.30 -4.87 -15.13
N ASP A 392 -1.22 -4.00 -15.56
CA ASP A 392 -0.99 -3.10 -16.70
C ASP A 392 0.08 -2.04 -16.39
N VAL A 393 0.08 -1.50 -15.16
CA VAL A 393 1.11 -0.58 -14.69
C VAL A 393 2.43 -1.33 -14.49
N LEU A 394 2.39 -2.51 -13.87
CA LEU A 394 3.59 -3.33 -13.65
C LEU A 394 4.28 -3.70 -14.98
N ARG A 395 3.53 -4.03 -16.04
CA ARG A 395 4.07 -4.28 -17.39
C ARG A 395 4.67 -3.03 -18.02
N THR A 396 4.06 -1.86 -17.80
CA THR A 396 4.61 -0.57 -18.24
C THR A 396 5.96 -0.31 -17.55
N VAL A 397 6.02 -0.49 -16.23
CA VAL A 397 7.26 -0.31 -15.46
C VAL A 397 8.32 -1.36 -15.81
N TYR A 398 7.90 -2.59 -16.11
CA TYR A 398 8.80 -3.62 -16.62
C TYR A 398 9.45 -3.19 -17.93
N ALA A 399 8.64 -2.72 -18.89
CA ALA A 399 9.14 -2.19 -20.16
C ALA A 399 10.06 -0.98 -19.95
N LEU A 400 9.73 -0.08 -19.02
CA LEU A 400 10.55 1.08 -18.66
C LEU A 400 11.94 0.64 -18.20
N ASN A 401 12.00 -0.33 -17.28
CA ASN A 401 13.26 -0.88 -16.78
C ASN A 401 14.07 -1.59 -17.86
N ARG A 402 13.41 -2.29 -18.79
CA ARG A 402 14.08 -2.92 -19.93
C ARG A 402 14.64 -1.90 -20.91
N LEU A 403 13.86 -0.89 -21.27
CA LEU A 403 14.27 0.17 -22.20
C LEU A 403 15.36 1.08 -21.60
N GLY A 404 15.37 1.26 -20.29
CA GLY A 404 16.41 2.02 -19.59
C GLY A 404 17.81 1.40 -19.68
N ARG A 405 17.90 0.08 -19.93
CA ARG A 405 19.18 -0.63 -20.15
C ARG A 405 19.79 -0.40 -21.54
N LEU A 406 19.06 0.25 -22.44
CA LEU A 406 19.55 0.61 -23.78
C LEU A 406 20.35 1.94 -23.77
N GLY A 407 20.56 2.55 -22.60
CA GLY A 407 21.19 3.85 -22.38
C GLY A 407 22.69 3.79 -22.13
#